data_AF-A0A081NK56-F1
#
_entry.id   AF-A0A081NK56-F1
#
_cell.length_a   1.000
_cell.length_b   1.000
_cell.length_c   1.000
_cell.angle_alpha   90.00
_cell.angle_beta   90.00
_cell.angle_gamma   90.00
#
_symmetry.space_group_name_H-M   'P 1'
#
loop_
_entity.id
_entity.type
_entity.pdbx_description
1 polymer ?
#
loop_
_entity_poly.entity_id
_entity_poly.type
_entity_poly.pdbx_seq_one_letter_code
_entity_poly.pdbx_strand_id
1 'polypeptide(L)'
;MNNKNQLFAGSCLAIAVLVSQVSADVVVVDDHIINGSECVGASCVDGEIFDFDTLKLKSENPAILFQDTSVSAAFPTNDWRMGMSGQVQTSDSIFYIEDADNQNKVLQLSSTPEGGVAIGAGAELVESAVSVGAVGNEKRVAHVAQGINETDAVNLEQFKAFEATAQAQNQSGIDALNGELSSLQSRLDNLGSRLESIAERLDALGQ
;
A
#
# COMPACT_ATOMS: atom_id res chain seq x y z
N MET A 1 94.28 9.54 3.84
CA MET A 1 94.14 8.47 4.85
C MET A 1 92.64 8.24 5.03
N ASN A 2 92.09 7.29 4.27
CA ASN A 2 91.57 5.99 4.77
C ASN A 2 90.23 6.18 5.52
N ASN A 3 89.11 5.54 5.23
CA ASN A 3 88.88 4.28 4.51
C ASN A 3 87.38 4.13 4.11
N LYS A 4 87.12 3.18 3.21
CA LYS A 4 85.85 2.82 2.55
C LYS A 4 84.79 2.17 3.47
N ASN A 5 83.50 2.21 3.08
CA ASN A 5 82.54 1.06 2.99
C ASN A 5 81.08 1.58 2.81
N GLN A 6 80.46 1.47 1.63
CA GLN A 6 79.69 0.32 1.09
C GLN A 6 78.24 0.24 1.62
N LEU A 7 77.32 0.71 0.76
CA LEU A 7 75.98 0.20 0.41
C LEU A 7 75.28 -0.78 1.37
N PHE A 8 74.04 -0.49 1.77
CA PHE A 8 72.91 -1.44 1.69
C PHE A 8 71.57 -0.69 1.65
N ALA A 9 70.90 -0.76 0.50
CA ALA A 9 69.52 -0.37 0.34
C ALA A 9 68.64 -1.42 1.04
N GLY A 10 68.13 -1.09 2.22
CA GLY A 10 67.15 -1.90 2.93
C GLY A 10 65.78 -1.74 2.27
N SER A 11 65.45 -2.66 1.36
CA SER A 11 64.07 -2.85 0.89
C SER A 11 63.19 -3.18 2.09
N CYS A 12 62.34 -2.23 2.48
CA CYS A 12 61.31 -2.45 3.50
C CYS A 12 60.23 -3.31 2.85
N LEU A 13 60.41 -4.63 2.91
CA LEU A 13 59.41 -5.59 2.47
C LEU A 13 58.20 -5.46 3.42
N ALA A 14 57.20 -4.70 2.99
CA ALA A 14 55.91 -4.64 3.66
C ALA A 14 55.30 -6.05 3.60
N ILE A 15 55.37 -6.77 4.72
CA ILE A 15 54.61 -8.00 4.93
C ILE A 15 53.15 -7.53 5.04
N ALA A 16 52.45 -7.54 3.89
CA ALA A 16 51.00 -7.51 3.88
C ALA A 16 50.54 -8.80 4.53
N VAL A 17 50.22 -8.74 5.83
CA VAL A 17 49.50 -9.81 6.51
C VAL A 17 48.14 -9.87 5.83
N LEU A 18 48.02 -10.76 4.84
CA LEU A 18 46.74 -11.21 4.32
C LEU A 18 46.09 -11.98 5.47
N VAL A 19 45.33 -11.28 6.31
CA VAL A 19 44.45 -11.91 7.28
C VAL A 19 43.35 -12.59 6.46
N SER A 20 43.55 -13.88 6.13
CA SER A 20 42.47 -14.72 5.65
C SER A 20 41.44 -14.80 6.77
N GLN A 21 40.26 -14.21 6.56
CA GLN A 21 39.14 -14.46 7.46
C GLN A 21 38.81 -15.94 7.39
N VAL A 22 39.19 -16.70 8.42
CA VAL A 22 38.73 -18.07 8.61
C VAL A 22 37.33 -17.95 9.19
N SER A 23 36.32 -18.09 8.34
CA SER A 23 34.94 -18.22 8.81
C SER A 23 34.72 -19.69 9.16
N ALA A 24 34.85 -20.05 10.43
CA ALA A 24 34.38 -21.33 10.92
C ALA A 24 32.88 -21.24 11.13
N ASP A 25 32.11 -22.04 10.40
CA ASP A 25 30.67 -22.18 10.63
C ASP A 25 30.41 -23.23 11.72
N VAL A 26 29.33 -23.06 12.48
CA VAL A 26 28.85 -24.02 13.47
C VAL A 26 27.63 -24.73 12.88
N VAL A 27 27.82 -25.99 12.51
CA VAL A 27 26.73 -26.84 12.04
C VAL A 27 26.25 -27.73 13.18
N VAL A 28 25.00 -27.54 13.61
CA VAL A 28 24.31 -28.44 14.54
C VAL A 28 23.51 -29.44 13.70
N VAL A 29 23.90 -30.71 13.72
CA VAL A 29 23.33 -31.77 12.85
C VAL A 29 22.00 -32.33 13.40
N ASP A 30 21.52 -31.76 14.50
CA ASP A 30 20.28 -32.13 15.20
C ASP A 30 19.54 -30.85 15.63
N ASP A 31 18.40 -30.99 16.30
CA ASP A 31 17.62 -29.86 16.81
C ASP A 31 18.45 -28.97 17.76
N HIS A 32 18.45 -27.66 17.49
CA HIS A 32 19.05 -26.68 18.38
C HIS A 32 17.98 -26.08 19.30
N ILE A 33 17.98 -26.49 20.57
CA ILE A 33 17.04 -26.00 21.59
C ILE A 33 17.78 -25.05 22.54
N ILE A 34 17.39 -23.78 22.51
CA ILE A 34 17.88 -22.76 23.46
C ILE A 34 16.88 -22.62 24.60
N ASN A 35 17.31 -22.95 25.82
CA ASN A 35 16.53 -22.73 27.04
C ASN A 35 16.86 -21.35 27.63
N GLY A 36 16.17 -20.32 27.15
CA GLY A 36 16.42 -18.93 27.50
C GLY A 36 16.09 -18.01 26.32
N SER A 37 16.99 -17.09 26.01
CA SER A 37 16.84 -16.18 24.86
C SER A 37 18.07 -16.22 23.95
N GLU A 38 17.84 -16.01 22.66
CA GLU A 38 18.87 -15.97 21.62
C GLU A 38 18.99 -14.54 21.07
N CYS A 39 20.22 -14.03 20.90
CA CYS A 39 20.46 -12.82 20.12
C CYS A 39 21.18 -13.18 18.83
N VAL A 40 20.61 -12.80 17.69
CA VAL A 40 21.19 -13.04 16.36
C VAL A 40 21.45 -11.71 15.67
N GLY A 41 22.69 -11.52 15.20
CA GLY A 41 23.08 -10.37 14.40
C GLY A 41 24.35 -9.67 14.89
N ALA A 42 24.96 -8.87 14.03
CA ALA A 42 26.25 -8.24 14.28
C ALA A 42 26.25 -7.22 15.41
N SER A 43 25.07 -6.78 15.87
CA SER A 43 24.91 -5.80 16.95
C SER A 43 24.53 -6.45 18.30
N CYS A 44 24.58 -7.78 18.41
CA CYS A 44 24.49 -8.48 19.69
C CYS A 44 25.75 -8.25 20.53
N VAL A 45 25.61 -8.19 21.85
CA VAL A 45 26.71 -7.96 22.80
C VAL A 45 26.78 -9.04 23.87
N ASP A 46 27.94 -9.19 24.50
CA ASP A 46 28.06 -10.06 25.68
C ASP A 46 27.31 -9.44 26.88
N GLY A 47 26.58 -10.26 27.62
CA GLY A 47 25.71 -9.81 28.72
C GLY A 47 24.41 -9.12 28.28
N GLU A 48 23.85 -9.48 27.12
CA GLU A 48 22.53 -8.99 26.67
C GLU A 48 21.44 -9.13 27.74
N ILE A 49 20.66 -8.06 27.91
CA ILE A 49 19.44 -8.08 28.73
C ILE A 49 18.27 -8.31 27.79
N PHE A 50 17.49 -9.35 28.05
CA PHE A 50 16.39 -9.78 27.20
C PHE A 50 15.02 -9.31 27.65
N ASP A 51 14.85 -8.89 28.91
CA ASP A 51 13.56 -8.57 29.51
C ASP A 51 12.55 -9.73 29.30
N PHE A 52 11.55 -9.52 28.45
CA PHE A 52 10.55 -10.53 28.08
C PHE A 52 10.78 -11.15 26.69
N ASP A 53 11.76 -10.67 25.92
CA ASP A 53 12.04 -11.14 24.57
C ASP A 53 12.80 -12.47 24.59
N THR A 54 12.32 -13.45 23.82
CA THR A 54 12.99 -14.76 23.66
C THR A 54 13.96 -14.79 22.47
N LEU A 55 13.79 -13.91 21.49
CA LEU A 55 14.66 -13.78 20.33
C LEU A 55 14.86 -12.30 20.01
N LYS A 56 16.11 -11.86 19.93
CA LYS A 56 16.47 -10.51 19.46
C LYS A 56 17.23 -10.62 18.15
N LEU A 57 16.73 -9.94 17.11
CA LEU A 57 17.46 -9.74 15.87
C LEU A 57 18.08 -8.35 15.90
N LYS A 58 19.41 -8.27 15.97
CA LYS A 58 20.13 -6.98 16.13
C LYS A 58 21.09 -6.73 14.98
N SER A 59 20.66 -5.87 14.05
CA SER A 59 21.47 -5.28 12.99
C SER A 59 20.82 -3.96 12.54
N GLU A 60 21.44 -3.23 11.61
CA GLU A 60 20.85 -2.01 11.03
C GLU A 60 19.55 -2.28 10.24
N ASN A 61 19.44 -3.48 9.65
CA ASN A 61 18.25 -3.94 8.91
C ASN A 61 18.02 -5.44 9.21
N PRO A 62 17.43 -5.78 10.36
CA PRO A 62 17.21 -7.16 10.73
C PRO A 62 16.16 -7.80 9.83
N ALA A 63 16.49 -8.95 9.27
CA ALA A 63 15.61 -9.69 8.38
C ALA A 63 15.80 -11.20 8.53
N ILE A 64 14.74 -11.93 8.21
CA ILE A 64 14.73 -13.39 8.08
C ILE A 64 14.43 -13.70 6.61
N LEU A 65 15.33 -14.46 5.98
CA LEU A 65 15.15 -14.99 4.63
C LEU A 65 14.59 -16.42 4.71
N PHE A 66 13.51 -16.67 4.00
CA PHE A 66 12.95 -17.97 3.71
C PHE A 66 13.28 -18.31 2.27
N GLN A 67 14.38 -19.05 2.10
CA GLN A 67 14.85 -19.46 0.79
C GLN A 67 14.24 -20.81 0.41
N ASP A 68 13.51 -20.84 -0.70
CA ASP A 68 13.00 -22.07 -1.29
C ASP A 68 14.12 -22.73 -2.12
N THR A 69 14.57 -23.90 -1.69
CA THR A 69 15.63 -24.66 -2.37
C THR A 69 15.08 -25.71 -3.35
N SER A 70 13.78 -25.67 -3.66
CA SER A 70 13.13 -26.63 -4.54
C SER A 70 13.64 -26.47 -5.97
N VAL A 71 14.00 -27.58 -6.60
CA VAL A 71 14.49 -27.60 -8.00
C VAL A 71 13.50 -28.26 -8.97
N SER A 72 12.39 -28.77 -8.45
CA SER A 72 11.33 -29.39 -9.24
C SER A 72 10.26 -28.36 -9.56
N ALA A 73 9.78 -28.34 -10.81
CA ALA A 73 8.65 -27.50 -11.23
C ALA A 73 7.32 -27.86 -10.53
N ALA A 74 7.29 -28.90 -9.68
CA ALA A 74 6.14 -29.25 -8.86
C ALA A 74 5.92 -28.28 -7.67
N PHE A 75 6.94 -27.51 -7.31
CA PHE A 75 6.88 -26.55 -6.20
C PHE A 75 7.13 -25.12 -6.72
N PRO A 76 6.44 -24.11 -6.16
CA PRO A 76 6.85 -22.73 -6.33
C PRO A 76 8.30 -22.55 -5.87
N THR A 77 9.02 -21.63 -6.50
CA THR A 77 10.44 -21.37 -6.19
C THR A 77 10.64 -19.97 -5.61
N ASN A 78 9.57 -19.34 -5.11
CA ASN A 78 9.62 -17.97 -4.67
C ASN A 78 10.26 -17.89 -3.29
N ASP A 79 11.35 -17.15 -3.19
CA ASP A 79 11.95 -16.80 -1.90
C ASP A 79 11.14 -15.70 -1.22
N TRP A 80 10.99 -15.81 0.10
CA TRP A 80 10.30 -14.81 0.91
C TRP A 80 11.27 -14.18 1.89
N ARG A 81 11.12 -12.89 2.15
CA ARG A 81 11.82 -12.23 3.24
C ARG A 81 10.85 -11.45 4.08
N MET A 82 11.04 -11.49 5.39
CA MET A 82 10.43 -10.55 6.31
C MET A 82 11.51 -9.80 7.06
N GLY A 83 11.25 -8.55 7.42
CA GLY A 83 12.23 -7.78 8.16
C GLY A 83 11.71 -6.43 8.59
N MET A 84 12.61 -5.71 9.24
CA MET A 84 12.44 -4.31 9.53
C MET A 84 13.45 -3.53 8.69
N SER A 85 12.98 -2.51 7.98
CA SER A 85 13.86 -1.57 7.27
C SER A 85 13.71 -0.20 7.90
N GLY A 86 14.84 0.37 8.30
CA GLY A 86 14.99 1.83 8.34
C GLY A 86 15.59 2.26 7.02
N GLN A 87 14.91 3.10 6.24
CA GLN A 87 15.56 3.77 5.12
C GLN A 87 16.35 4.96 5.69
N VAL A 88 17.61 5.17 5.27
CA VAL A 88 18.43 6.30 5.76
C VAL A 88 17.83 7.66 5.35
N GLN A 89 16.84 7.68 4.45
CA GLN A 89 16.28 8.89 3.85
C GLN A 89 14.86 9.23 4.30
N THR A 90 14.09 8.28 4.83
CA THR A 90 12.79 8.53 5.46
C THR A 90 12.87 7.98 6.86
N SER A 91 12.47 8.74 7.88
CA SER A 91 12.53 8.34 9.29
C SER A 91 11.61 7.17 9.66
N ASP A 92 11.13 6.43 8.66
CA ASP A 92 10.06 5.46 8.78
C ASP A 92 10.71 4.09 8.97
N SER A 93 10.60 3.57 10.17
CA SER A 93 10.85 2.15 10.41
C SER A 93 9.63 1.38 9.92
N ILE A 94 9.80 0.57 8.88
CA ILE A 94 8.74 -0.28 8.33
C ILE A 94 8.98 -1.74 8.69
N PHE A 95 7.92 -2.44 9.09
CA PHE A 95 7.88 -3.90 9.02
C PHE A 95 7.40 -4.30 7.63
N TYR A 96 8.06 -5.28 7.01
CA TYR A 96 7.68 -5.72 5.66
C TYR A 96 7.74 -7.24 5.51
N ILE A 97 6.94 -7.71 4.55
CA ILE A 97 7.08 -9.03 3.92
C ILE A 97 7.24 -8.77 2.42
N GLU A 98 8.26 -9.38 1.82
CA GLU A 98 8.57 -9.25 0.40
C GLU A 98 8.75 -10.62 -0.26
N ASP A 99 8.37 -10.67 -1.53
CA ASP A 99 8.94 -11.61 -2.48
C ASP A 99 10.40 -11.20 -2.70
N ALA A 100 11.32 -12.03 -2.22
CA ALA A 100 12.74 -11.72 -2.18
C ALA A 100 13.41 -11.86 -3.56
N ASP A 101 12.86 -12.68 -4.44
CA ASP A 101 13.35 -12.83 -5.83
C ASP A 101 13.10 -11.57 -6.63
N ASN A 102 11.90 -11.02 -6.48
CA ASN A 102 11.45 -9.84 -7.21
C ASN A 102 11.63 -8.53 -6.43
N GLN A 103 12.14 -8.61 -5.19
CA GLN A 103 12.28 -7.47 -4.27
C GLN A 103 10.98 -6.67 -4.12
N ASN A 104 9.86 -7.38 -4.08
CA ASN A 104 8.54 -6.78 -4.09
C ASN A 104 7.85 -6.97 -2.76
N LYS A 105 7.70 -5.87 -2.01
CA LYS A 105 6.98 -5.87 -0.74
C LYS A 105 5.50 -6.11 -0.99
N VAL A 106 4.98 -7.19 -0.41
CA VAL A 106 3.56 -7.55 -0.45
C VAL A 106 2.81 -7.07 0.79
N LEU A 107 3.53 -6.76 1.86
CA LEU A 107 3.00 -6.15 3.07
C LEU A 107 4.02 -5.13 3.57
N GLN A 108 3.54 -3.95 3.93
CA GLN A 108 4.31 -2.91 4.60
C GLN A 108 3.47 -2.31 5.72
N LEU A 109 4.06 -2.17 6.90
CA LEU A 109 3.46 -1.53 8.07
C LEU A 109 4.39 -0.42 8.55
N SER A 110 3.88 0.81 8.61
CA SER A 110 4.63 1.96 9.12
C SER A 110 4.56 2.06 10.64
N SER A 111 5.66 2.42 11.28
CA SER A 111 5.72 2.76 12.70
C SER A 111 5.61 4.27 12.99
N THR A 112 5.41 5.10 11.95
CA THR A 112 5.18 6.54 12.14
C THR A 112 3.92 6.80 12.96
N PRO A 113 3.79 7.96 13.64
CA PRO A 113 2.58 8.30 14.40
C PRO A 113 1.30 8.26 13.57
N GLU A 114 1.39 8.67 12.30
CA GLU A 114 0.31 8.63 11.32
C GLU A 114 0.04 7.21 10.79
N GLY A 115 0.98 6.30 11.00
CA GLY A 115 0.94 4.92 10.55
C GLY A 115 0.86 4.79 9.04
N GLY A 116 0.29 3.68 8.60
CA GLY A 116 0.11 3.35 7.19
C GLY A 116 0.26 1.85 6.95
N VAL A 117 -0.61 1.30 6.11
CA VAL A 117 -0.60 -0.12 5.73
C VAL A 117 -0.63 -0.19 4.22
N ALA A 118 0.34 -0.89 3.61
CA ALA A 118 0.29 -1.22 2.19
C ALA A 118 0.14 -2.74 2.04
N ILE A 119 -0.89 -3.18 1.31
CA ILE A 119 -1.21 -4.60 1.10
C ILE A 119 -1.24 -4.91 -0.38
N GLY A 120 -0.44 -5.91 -0.78
CA GLY A 120 -0.32 -6.41 -2.12
C GLY A 120 0.93 -5.94 -2.84
N ALA A 121 1.43 -6.78 -3.74
CA ALA A 121 2.57 -6.50 -4.60
C ALA A 121 2.41 -5.14 -5.31
N GLY A 122 3.41 -4.26 -5.15
CA GLY A 122 3.43 -2.91 -5.73
C GLY A 122 2.49 -1.90 -5.07
N ALA A 123 1.93 -2.21 -3.89
CA ALA A 123 1.18 -1.22 -3.13
C ALA A 123 2.11 -0.15 -2.52
N GLU A 124 1.72 1.10 -2.65
CA GLU A 124 2.45 2.25 -2.08
C GLU A 124 1.96 2.51 -0.65
N LEU A 125 2.88 2.83 0.25
CA LEU A 125 2.56 3.19 1.62
C LEU A 125 1.93 4.59 1.65
N VAL A 126 0.77 4.72 2.30
CA VAL A 126 0.04 5.98 2.42
C VAL A 126 -0.24 6.22 3.91
N GLU A 127 0.13 7.41 4.38
CA GLU A 127 -0.08 7.83 5.77
C GLU A 127 -1.57 7.76 6.16
N SER A 128 -1.85 7.24 7.36
CA SER A 128 -3.21 7.12 7.90
C SER A 128 -4.20 6.39 6.99
N ALA A 129 -3.71 5.49 6.12
CA ALA A 129 -4.55 4.73 5.20
C ALA A 129 -4.13 3.26 5.08
N VAL A 130 -5.08 2.44 4.65
CA VAL A 130 -4.81 1.10 4.10
C VAL A 130 -4.81 1.21 2.59
N SER A 131 -3.61 1.22 2.01
CA SER A 131 -3.41 1.18 0.57
C SER A 131 -3.42 -0.25 0.07
N VAL A 132 -4.18 -0.52 -0.99
CA VAL A 132 -4.24 -1.84 -1.66
C VAL A 132 -3.53 -1.84 -3.02
N GLY A 133 -2.84 -0.76 -3.37
CA GLY A 133 -2.22 -0.58 -4.69
C GLY A 133 -1.43 0.72 -4.79
N ALA A 134 -1.28 1.21 -6.01
CA ALA A 134 -0.65 2.51 -6.29
C ALA A 134 -1.46 3.22 -7.38
N VAL A 135 -1.20 4.51 -7.59
CA VAL A 135 -1.86 5.29 -8.65
C VAL A 135 -1.64 4.62 -10.01
N GLY A 136 -2.74 4.32 -10.72
CA GLY A 136 -2.74 3.62 -12.00
C GLY A 136 -2.52 2.10 -11.92
N ASN A 137 -2.35 1.56 -10.70
CA ASN A 137 -2.21 0.14 -10.41
C ASN A 137 -3.11 -0.26 -9.22
N GLU A 138 -4.32 0.29 -9.17
CA GLU A 138 -5.29 0.03 -8.12
C GLU A 138 -5.75 -1.42 -8.16
N LYS A 139 -5.99 -2.01 -7.00
CA LYS A 139 -6.53 -3.36 -6.87
C LYS A 139 -7.98 -3.31 -6.43
N ARG A 140 -8.78 -4.29 -6.89
CA ARG A 140 -10.16 -4.45 -6.40
C ARG A 140 -10.15 -5.09 -5.02
N VAL A 141 -11.01 -4.59 -4.14
CA VAL A 141 -11.40 -5.29 -2.91
C VAL A 141 -12.66 -6.11 -3.23
N ALA A 142 -12.52 -7.42 -3.29
CA ALA A 142 -13.61 -8.34 -3.64
C ALA A 142 -14.27 -8.92 -2.38
N HIS A 143 -15.48 -9.47 -2.56
CA HIS A 143 -16.24 -10.13 -1.48
C HIS A 143 -16.59 -9.23 -0.29
N VAL A 144 -16.85 -7.95 -0.56
CA VAL A 144 -17.30 -6.97 0.44
C VAL A 144 -18.82 -7.11 0.62
N ALA A 145 -19.22 -7.55 1.82
CA ALA A 145 -20.63 -7.59 2.23
C ALA A 145 -21.21 -6.16 2.30
N GLN A 146 -22.54 -6.05 2.36
CA GLN A 146 -23.19 -4.74 2.50
C GLN A 146 -22.84 -4.11 3.84
N GLY A 147 -22.51 -2.82 3.83
CA GLY A 147 -22.26 -2.05 5.05
C GLY A 147 -23.51 -1.87 5.88
N ILE A 148 -23.37 -1.92 7.21
CA ILE A 148 -24.45 -1.83 8.20
C ILE A 148 -24.29 -0.55 9.04
N ASN A 149 -23.07 -0.26 9.49
CA ASN A 149 -22.76 0.93 10.29
C ASN A 149 -22.31 2.09 9.39
N GLU A 150 -22.33 3.31 9.93
CA GLU A 150 -21.95 4.53 9.20
C GLU A 150 -20.50 4.52 8.67
N THR A 151 -19.62 3.74 9.30
CA THR A 151 -18.20 3.64 8.95
C THR A 151 -17.87 2.39 8.14
N ASP A 152 -18.86 1.62 7.69
CA ASP A 152 -18.64 0.43 6.88
C ASP A 152 -18.42 0.80 5.41
N ALA A 153 -17.60 0.00 4.71
CA ALA A 153 -17.43 0.15 3.27
C ALA A 153 -18.74 -0.20 2.53
N VAL A 154 -19.06 0.61 1.51
CA VAL A 154 -20.22 0.39 0.63
C VAL A 154 -19.81 -0.48 -0.55
N ASN A 155 -20.59 -1.52 -0.85
CA ASN A 155 -20.34 -2.36 -2.01
C ASN A 155 -21.09 -1.89 -3.28
N LEU A 156 -20.81 -2.50 -4.44
CA LEU A 156 -21.42 -2.10 -5.72
C LEU A 156 -22.95 -2.31 -5.78
N GLU A 157 -23.48 -3.26 -5.01
CA GLU A 157 -24.92 -3.52 -4.97
C GLU A 157 -25.67 -2.36 -4.30
N GLN A 158 -25.18 -1.90 -3.14
CA GLN A 158 -25.74 -0.75 -2.43
C GLN A 158 -25.69 0.52 -3.29
N PHE A 159 -24.60 0.73 -4.04
CA PHE A 159 -24.49 1.87 -4.96
C PHE A 159 -25.54 1.81 -6.10
N LYS A 160 -25.76 0.64 -6.70
CA LYS A 160 -26.79 0.46 -7.75
C LYS A 160 -28.21 0.65 -7.22
N ALA A 161 -28.49 0.22 -6.00
CA ALA A 161 -29.78 0.46 -5.35
C ALA A 161 -30.04 1.97 -5.10
N PHE A 162 -29.00 2.69 -4.68
CA PHE A 162 -29.03 4.15 -4.59
C PHE A 162 -29.26 4.80 -5.96
N GLU A 163 -28.53 4.38 -7.00
CA GLU A 163 -28.69 4.89 -8.36
C GLU A 163 -30.14 4.73 -8.87
N ALA A 164 -30.74 3.55 -8.69
CA ALA A 164 -32.12 3.29 -9.10
C ALA A 164 -33.12 4.23 -8.37
N THR A 165 -32.89 4.47 -7.08
CA THR A 165 -33.72 5.39 -6.27
C THR A 165 -33.59 6.84 -6.79
N ALA A 166 -32.37 7.29 -7.07
CA ALA A 166 -32.11 8.62 -7.60
C ALA A 166 -32.74 8.83 -9.00
N GLN A 167 -32.65 7.83 -9.88
CA GLN A 167 -33.29 7.88 -11.20
C GLN A 167 -34.82 7.97 -11.10
N ALA A 168 -35.45 7.21 -10.20
CA ALA A 168 -36.89 7.26 -9.98
C ALA A 168 -37.37 8.63 -9.45
N GLN A 169 -36.60 9.26 -8.56
CA GLN A 169 -36.88 10.60 -8.07
C GLN A 169 -36.77 11.65 -9.19
N ASN A 170 -35.72 11.57 -10.02
CA ASN A 170 -35.56 12.44 -11.17
C ASN A 170 -36.73 12.31 -12.15
N GLN A 171 -37.17 11.08 -12.44
CA GLN A 171 -38.31 10.84 -13.32
C GLN A 171 -39.59 11.46 -12.75
N SER A 172 -39.83 11.30 -11.44
CA SER A 172 -40.99 11.89 -10.75
C SER A 172 -40.98 13.42 -10.85
N GLY A 173 -39.81 14.05 -10.71
CA GLY A 173 -39.63 15.49 -10.89
C GLY A 173 -39.90 15.96 -12.32
N ILE A 174 -39.41 15.22 -13.32
CA ILE A 174 -39.65 15.51 -14.75
C ILE A 174 -41.15 15.42 -15.06
N ASP A 175 -41.83 14.39 -14.56
CA ASP A 175 -43.26 14.21 -14.78
C ASP A 175 -44.08 15.33 -14.15
N ALA A 176 -43.70 15.78 -12.96
CA ALA A 176 -44.32 16.94 -12.31
C ALA A 176 -44.14 18.22 -13.15
N LEU A 177 -42.93 18.49 -13.64
CA LEU A 177 -42.64 19.64 -14.49
C LEU A 177 -43.40 19.57 -15.83
N ASN A 178 -43.50 18.39 -16.44
CA ASN A 178 -44.28 18.19 -17.66
C ASN A 178 -45.77 18.47 -17.41
N GLY A 179 -46.30 18.06 -16.26
CA GLY A 179 -47.66 18.38 -15.85
C GLY A 179 -47.90 19.89 -15.69
N GLU A 180 -46.98 20.60 -15.04
CA GLU A 180 -47.02 22.07 -14.92
C GLU A 180 -46.94 22.75 -16.29
N LEU A 181 -46.10 22.26 -17.20
CA LEU A 181 -45.98 22.77 -18.56
C LEU A 181 -47.27 22.58 -19.37
N SER A 182 -47.91 21.41 -19.29
CA SER A 182 -49.20 21.15 -19.95
C SER A 182 -50.32 22.06 -19.42
N SER A 183 -50.31 22.35 -18.11
CA SER A 183 -51.23 23.32 -17.51
C SER A 183 -50.98 24.74 -18.03
N LEU A 184 -49.71 25.15 -18.13
CA LEU A 184 -49.33 26.44 -18.70
C LEU A 184 -49.72 26.56 -20.18
N GLN A 185 -49.49 25.51 -20.98
CA GLN A 185 -49.92 25.44 -22.39
C GLN A 185 -51.43 25.64 -22.52
N SER A 186 -52.23 24.92 -21.72
CA SER A 186 -53.70 25.05 -21.72
C SER A 186 -54.17 26.47 -21.40
N ARG A 187 -53.48 27.16 -20.47
CA ARG A 187 -53.76 28.56 -20.13
C ARG A 187 -53.43 29.50 -21.27
N LEU A 188 -52.32 29.28 -21.98
CA LEU A 188 -51.94 30.07 -23.16
C LEU A 188 -52.95 29.90 -24.30
N ASP A 189 -53.39 28.67 -24.56
CA ASP A 189 -54.41 28.39 -25.58
C ASP A 189 -55.73 29.10 -25.27
N ASN A 190 -56.17 29.03 -24.00
CA ASN A 190 -57.38 29.75 -23.56
C ASN A 190 -57.25 31.27 -23.74
N LEU A 191 -56.09 31.83 -23.39
CA LEU A 191 -55.81 33.26 -23.60
C LEU A 191 -55.84 33.61 -25.09
N GLY A 192 -55.28 32.75 -25.94
CA GLY A 192 -55.34 32.88 -27.39
C GLY A 192 -56.77 32.97 -27.90
N SER A 193 -57.63 32.01 -27.54
CA SER A 193 -59.05 32.01 -27.96
C SER A 193 -59.81 33.26 -27.48
N ARG A 194 -59.51 33.74 -26.27
CA ARG A 194 -60.13 34.97 -25.74
C ARG A 194 -59.70 36.21 -26.50
N LEU A 195 -58.43 36.29 -26.90
CA LEU A 195 -57.91 37.39 -27.71
C LEU A 195 -58.54 37.40 -29.11
N GLU A 196 -58.67 36.22 -29.74
CA GLU A 196 -59.36 36.07 -31.03
C GLU A 196 -60.79 36.62 -30.96
N SER A 197 -61.56 36.21 -29.94
CA SER A 197 -62.92 36.69 -29.73
C SER A 197 -63.00 38.21 -29.47
N ILE A 198 -62.00 38.78 -28.78
CA ILE A 198 -61.93 40.24 -28.57
C ILE A 198 -61.65 40.95 -29.89
N ALA A 199 -60.76 40.42 -30.72
CA ALA A 199 -60.45 40.97 -32.03
C ALA A 199 -61.70 41.01 -32.93
N GLU A 200 -62.43 39.89 -33.02
CA GLU A 200 -63.69 39.81 -33.78
C GLU A 200 -64.74 40.83 -33.29
N ARG A 201 -64.87 40.99 -31.96
CA ARG A 201 -65.81 41.95 -31.37
C ARG A 201 -65.43 43.40 -31.68
N LEU A 202 -64.14 43.71 -31.75
CA LEU A 202 -63.67 45.05 -32.10
C LEU A 202 -63.93 45.36 -33.57
N ASP A 203 -63.67 44.42 -34.47
CA ASP A 203 -63.97 44.56 -35.90
C ASP A 203 -65.46 44.80 -36.14
N ALA A 204 -66.33 44.11 -35.38
CA ALA A 204 -67.78 44.28 -35.45
C ALA A 204 -68.27 45.64 -34.91
N LEU A 205 -67.49 46.33 -34.07
CA LEU A 205 -67.84 47.68 -33.55
C LEU A 205 -67.34 48.81 -34.47
N GLY A 206 -66.39 48.53 -35.35
CA GLY A 206 -65.84 49.49 -36.31
C GLY A 206 -66.60 49.60 -37.63
N GLN A 207 -67.59 48.73 -37.87
CA GLN A 207 -68.52 48.74 -39.01
C GLN A 207 -69.89 49.27 -38.59
#